data_AF-A0A2D7GSY4-F1
#
_entry.id   AF-A0A2D7GSY4-F1
#
_cell.length_a   1.000
_cell.length_b   1.000
_cell.length_c   1.000
_cell.angle_alpha   90.00
_cell.angle_beta   90.00
_cell.angle_gamma   90.00
#
_symmetry.space_group_name_H-M   'P 1'
#
loop_
_entity.id
_entity.type
_entity.pdbx_description
1 polymer ?
#
loop_
_entity_poly.entity_id
_entity_poly.type
_entity_poly.pdbx_seq_one_letter_code
_entity_poly.pdbx_strand_id
1 'polypeptide(L)'
;MHTLKTMNKPSNAITPMVHGLYKLTLKPSVNLAIQTKPVFGANVTLHSDIIEHASFIANPVSVIGWLDLGGLAYLCVEEGIQFTQDETAPPFLPSQFLHCDGGILRVNTPTRFYPIAKTSSEALKHGAFYFTPM
;
A
#
# COMPACT_ATOMS: atom_id res chain seq x y z
N MET A 1 -36.69 -15.55 39.67
CA MET A 1 -35.60 -14.56 39.45
C MET A 1 -35.36 -14.45 37.95
N HIS A 2 -35.83 -13.37 37.33
CA HIS A 2 -35.60 -13.12 35.91
C HIS A 2 -34.35 -12.24 35.74
N THR A 3 -33.32 -12.77 35.09
CA THR A 3 -32.11 -12.03 34.75
C THR A 3 -32.40 -11.14 33.55
N LEU A 4 -32.42 -9.82 33.76
CA LEU A 4 -32.51 -8.83 32.69
C LEU A 4 -31.25 -8.93 31.82
N LYS A 5 -31.43 -9.34 30.56
CA LYS A 5 -30.41 -9.19 29.50
C LYS A 5 -30.10 -7.69 29.38
N THR A 6 -28.87 -7.31 29.70
CA THR A 6 -28.30 -6.02 29.33
C THR A 6 -28.32 -5.93 27.80
N MET A 7 -29.22 -5.12 27.26
CA MET A 7 -29.16 -4.71 25.86
C MET A 7 -27.88 -3.89 25.70
N ASN A 8 -26.91 -4.41 24.95
CA ASN A 8 -25.81 -3.60 24.44
C ASN A 8 -26.43 -2.45 23.64
N LYS A 9 -26.36 -1.23 24.18
CA LYS A 9 -26.68 -0.03 23.40
C LYS A 9 -25.80 -0.07 22.15
N PRO A 10 -26.36 0.19 20.94
CA PRO A 10 -25.50 0.47 19.80
C PRO A 10 -24.65 1.68 20.19
N SER A 11 -23.33 1.51 20.16
CA SER A 11 -22.44 2.64 20.37
C SER A 11 -22.63 3.58 19.19
N ASN A 12 -23.24 4.75 19.41
CA ASN A 12 -23.22 5.87 18.47
C ASN A 12 -21.79 6.47 18.30
N ALA A 13 -20.76 5.76 18.74
CA ALA A 13 -19.38 6.13 18.54
C ALA A 13 -19.08 5.98 17.05
N ILE A 14 -19.17 7.10 16.33
CA ILE A 14 -18.52 7.25 15.03
C ILE A 14 -17.05 7.07 15.32
N THR A 15 -16.53 5.87 15.03
CA THR A 15 -15.09 5.65 15.04
C THR A 15 -14.59 6.30 13.76
N PRO A 16 -13.81 7.39 13.83
CA PRO A 16 -13.24 7.95 12.61
C PRO A 16 -12.38 6.85 11.98
N MET A 17 -12.82 6.33 10.83
CA MET A 17 -11.88 5.69 9.92
C MET A 17 -10.99 6.82 9.44
N VAL A 18 -9.76 6.88 9.95
CA VAL A 18 -8.74 7.71 9.33
C VAL A 18 -8.62 7.19 7.91
N HIS A 19 -9.18 7.91 6.94
CA HIS A 19 -8.89 7.73 5.52
C HIS A 19 -7.43 8.16 5.32
N GLY A 20 -6.51 7.36 5.86
CA GLY A 20 -5.10 7.64 5.88
C GLY A 20 -4.62 7.78 4.45
N LEU A 21 -3.95 8.88 4.16
CA LEU A 21 -3.05 8.92 3.03
C LEU A 21 -1.81 8.17 3.48
N TYR A 22 -1.52 7.04 2.86
CA TYR A 22 -0.34 6.22 3.13
C TYR A 22 0.70 6.46 2.05
N LYS A 23 1.94 6.11 2.35
CA LYS A 23 3.07 6.19 1.42
C LYS A 23 3.70 4.81 1.27
N LEU A 24 3.85 4.37 0.02
CA LEU A 24 4.55 3.14 -0.30
C LEU A 24 6.01 3.45 -0.63
N THR A 25 6.91 2.94 0.20
CA THR A 25 8.37 3.01 0.01
C THR A 25 8.94 1.62 -0.25
N LEU A 26 10.18 1.57 -0.75
CA LEU A 26 10.91 0.32 -0.99
C LEU A 26 12.15 0.28 -0.10
N LYS A 27 12.57 -0.91 0.30
CA LYS A 27 13.83 -1.08 1.03
C LYS A 27 15.03 -0.60 0.17
N PRO A 28 16.06 0.03 0.76
CA PRO A 28 17.18 0.60 0.00
C PRO A 28 17.96 -0.40 -0.87
N SER A 29 17.97 -1.67 -0.48
CA SER A 29 18.71 -2.74 -1.19
C SER A 29 17.94 -3.37 -2.35
N VAL A 30 16.77 -2.85 -2.68
CA VAL A 30 15.87 -3.43 -3.70
C VAL A 30 16.34 -3.05 -5.10
N ASN A 31 16.50 -4.05 -5.96
CA ASN A 31 16.61 -3.83 -7.40
C ASN A 31 15.21 -3.57 -7.96
N LEU A 32 14.92 -2.31 -8.27
CA LEU A 32 13.65 -1.86 -8.81
C LEU A 32 13.72 -1.63 -10.33
N ALA A 33 12.81 -2.25 -11.06
CA ALA A 33 12.55 -1.95 -12.46
C ALA A 33 11.16 -1.32 -12.65
N ILE A 34 10.99 -0.55 -13.71
CA ILE A 34 9.69 -0.05 -14.16
C ILE A 34 9.51 -0.49 -15.61
N GLN A 35 8.56 -1.40 -15.86
CA GLN A 35 8.36 -2.06 -17.15
C GLN A 35 6.93 -2.60 -17.30
N THR A 36 6.52 -2.96 -18.51
CA THR A 36 5.22 -3.59 -18.79
C THR A 36 5.15 -5.09 -18.46
N LYS A 37 6.29 -5.70 -18.07
CA LYS A 37 6.46 -7.13 -17.79
C LYS A 37 7.48 -7.32 -16.67
N PRO A 38 7.46 -8.44 -15.92
CA PRO A 38 8.46 -8.73 -14.90
C PRO A 38 9.87 -8.79 -15.49
N VAL A 39 10.84 -8.21 -14.79
CA VAL A 39 12.26 -8.18 -15.21
C VAL A 39 13.07 -9.16 -14.38
N PHE A 40 13.82 -10.05 -15.05
CA PHE A 40 14.73 -10.98 -14.37
C PHE A 40 15.85 -10.22 -13.63
N GLY A 41 16.11 -10.57 -12.38
CA GLY A 41 17.10 -9.92 -11.52
C GLY A 41 16.60 -8.67 -10.77
N ALA A 42 15.38 -8.20 -11.05
CA ALA A 42 14.71 -7.19 -10.25
C ALA A 42 13.93 -7.85 -9.11
N ASN A 43 14.06 -7.31 -7.89
CA ASN A 43 13.24 -7.77 -6.76
C ASN A 43 11.81 -7.24 -6.87
N VAL A 44 11.66 -6.03 -7.42
CA VAL A 44 10.37 -5.38 -7.67
C VAL A 44 10.36 -4.86 -9.10
N THR A 45 9.30 -5.15 -9.84
CA THR A 45 9.01 -4.52 -11.12
C THR A 45 7.67 -3.81 -11.03
N LEU A 46 7.65 -2.47 -11.06
CA LEU A 46 6.41 -1.71 -11.13
C LEU A 46 5.91 -1.64 -12.57
N HIS A 47 4.60 -1.82 -12.77
CA HIS A 47 4.01 -1.74 -14.10
C HIS A 47 4.12 -0.30 -14.65
N SER A 48 4.67 -0.08 -15.84
CA SER A 48 4.94 1.27 -16.36
C SER A 48 3.70 2.17 -16.44
N ASP A 49 2.56 1.63 -16.86
CA ASP A 49 1.31 2.41 -17.00
C ASP A 49 0.91 3.12 -15.69
N ILE A 50 1.21 2.51 -14.53
CA ILE A 50 0.81 3.09 -13.24
C ILE A 50 1.59 4.37 -12.92
N ILE A 51 2.79 4.54 -13.48
CA ILE A 51 3.58 5.76 -13.28
C ILE A 51 3.27 6.82 -14.32
N GLU A 52 2.57 6.52 -15.41
CA GLU A 52 2.27 7.50 -16.46
C GLU A 52 1.16 8.47 -16.03
N HIS A 53 0.23 7.99 -15.21
CA HIS A 53 -0.91 8.78 -14.73
C HIS A 53 -0.54 9.70 -13.55
N ALA A 54 -1.23 10.84 -13.43
CA ALA A 54 -1.12 11.71 -12.26
C ALA A 54 -1.77 11.09 -11.02
N SER A 55 -2.85 10.33 -11.23
CA SER A 55 -3.47 9.46 -10.24
C SER A 55 -4.29 8.39 -10.95
N PHE A 56 -4.51 7.26 -10.30
CA PHE A 56 -5.34 6.18 -10.84
C PHE A 56 -5.99 5.37 -9.73
N ILE A 57 -6.98 4.55 -10.08
CA ILE A 57 -7.63 3.60 -9.17
C ILE A 57 -7.23 2.19 -9.59
N ALA A 58 -6.66 1.45 -8.66
CA ALA A 58 -6.41 0.02 -8.79
C ALA A 58 -7.56 -0.76 -8.16
N ASN A 59 -8.07 -1.75 -8.86
CA ASN A 59 -8.95 -2.76 -8.28
C ASN A 59 -8.12 -3.97 -7.85
N PRO A 60 -8.65 -4.88 -7.00
CA PRO A 60 -7.93 -6.11 -6.63
C PRO A 60 -7.52 -6.99 -7.81
N VAL A 61 -8.21 -6.85 -8.94
CA VAL A 61 -7.88 -7.55 -10.19
C VAL A 61 -6.76 -6.87 -11.00
N SER A 62 -6.42 -5.62 -10.69
CA SER A 62 -5.40 -4.83 -11.40
C SER A 62 -3.99 -5.28 -11.03
N VAL A 63 -3.11 -5.36 -12.03
CA VAL A 63 -1.68 -5.65 -11.83
C VAL A 63 -0.97 -4.33 -11.55
N ILE A 64 -0.39 -4.20 -10.35
CA ILE A 64 0.43 -3.05 -9.96
C ILE A 64 1.90 -3.29 -10.29
N GLY A 65 2.30 -4.56 -10.32
CA GLY A 65 3.66 -4.95 -10.65
C GLY A 65 3.91 -6.40 -10.33
N TRP A 66 5.19 -6.71 -10.19
CA TRP A 66 5.67 -8.05 -9.90
C TRP A 66 6.75 -8.00 -8.82
N LEU A 67 6.81 -9.06 -8.05
CA LEU A 67 7.75 -9.27 -6.96
C LEU A 67 8.43 -10.62 -7.16
N ASP A 68 9.71 -10.70 -6.83
CA ASP A 68 10.40 -12.00 -6.76
C ASP A 68 10.02 -12.77 -5.48
N LEU A 69 10.78 -13.80 -5.13
CA LEU A 69 10.57 -14.66 -3.97
C LEU A 69 10.49 -13.91 -2.62
N GLY A 70 11.07 -12.72 -2.47
CA GLY A 70 10.96 -11.94 -1.24
C GLY A 70 9.60 -11.25 -1.06
N GLY A 71 8.78 -11.18 -2.11
CA GLY A 71 7.39 -10.72 -2.03
C GLY A 71 7.24 -9.34 -1.38
N LEU A 72 6.25 -9.22 -0.49
CA LEU A 72 5.95 -7.95 0.17
C LEU A 72 7.06 -7.46 1.11
N ALA A 73 8.05 -8.29 1.43
CA ALA A 73 9.14 -7.92 2.34
C ALA A 73 10.04 -6.81 1.78
N TYR A 74 9.96 -6.50 0.48
CA TYR A 74 10.67 -5.38 -0.14
C TYR A 74 9.98 -4.03 0.04
N LEU A 75 8.71 -4.04 0.45
CA LEU A 75 7.86 -2.87 0.55
C LEU A 75 7.77 -2.41 2.01
N CYS A 76 7.63 -1.10 2.18
CA CYS A 76 7.36 -0.45 3.45
C CYS A 76 6.16 0.49 3.27
N VAL A 77 5.32 0.58 4.30
CA VAL A 77 4.19 1.51 4.32
C VAL A 77 4.37 2.48 5.47
N GLU A 78 4.28 3.76 5.14
CA GLU A 78 4.38 4.88 6.08
C GLU A 78 3.09 5.71 6.03
N GLU A 79 2.84 6.50 7.06
CA GLU A 79 1.80 7.53 7.01
C GLU A 79 2.28 8.66 6.09
N GLY A 80 1.43 9.09 5.15
CA GLY A 80 1.83 9.96 4.05
C GLY A 80 1.99 11.42 4.45
N ILE A 81 1.13 11.95 5.32
CA ILE A 81 1.20 13.34 5.83
C ILE A 81 0.87 13.30 7.32
N GLN A 82 1.85 13.62 8.16
CA GLN A 82 1.68 13.64 9.62
C GLN A 82 1.28 15.04 10.09
N PHE A 83 0.19 15.12 10.86
CA PHE A 83 -0.07 16.28 11.72
C PHE A 83 0.42 16.04 13.17
N THR A 84 0.61 14.78 13.56
CA THR A 84 1.14 14.35 14.86
C THR A 84 1.60 12.89 14.73
N GLN A 85 2.91 12.62 14.90
CA GLN A 85 3.39 11.25 15.04
C GLN A 85 3.02 10.74 16.43
N ASP A 86 2.15 9.75 16.51
CA ASP A 86 2.09 8.90 17.69
C ASP A 86 3.13 7.78 17.52
N GLU A 87 4.33 7.98 18.10
CA GLU A 87 5.43 7.00 18.04
C GLU A 87 5.07 5.66 18.70
N THR A 88 3.94 5.56 19.39
CA THR A 88 3.47 4.33 20.04
C THR A 88 2.56 3.48 19.16
N ALA A 89 2.12 4.01 18.00
CA ALA A 89 1.27 3.27 17.08
C ALA A 89 2.02 2.12 16.40
N PRO A 90 1.40 0.94 16.22
CA PRO A 90 2.03 -0.18 15.54
C PRO A 90 2.33 0.18 14.07
N PRO A 91 3.43 -0.33 13.49
CA PRO A 91 3.80 -0.03 12.12
C PRO A 91 2.77 -0.59 11.13
N PHE A 92 2.56 0.14 10.03
CA PHE A 92 1.73 -0.31 8.92
C PHE A 92 2.43 -1.43 8.15
N LEU A 93 1.78 -2.59 8.07
CA LEU A 93 2.29 -3.73 7.32
C LEU A 93 1.80 -3.64 5.87
N PRO A 94 2.67 -3.83 4.86
CA PRO A 94 2.24 -3.86 3.46
C PRO A 94 1.09 -4.84 3.20
N SER A 95 1.06 -5.97 3.91
CA SER A 95 0.01 -6.99 3.81
C SER A 95 -1.39 -6.52 4.20
N GLN A 96 -1.51 -5.41 4.94
CA GLN A 96 -2.81 -4.80 5.24
C GLN A 96 -3.46 -4.21 3.97
N PHE A 97 -2.66 -3.77 3.01
CA PHE A 97 -3.11 -3.04 1.83
C PHE A 97 -2.91 -3.81 0.52
N LEU A 98 -1.87 -4.64 0.48
CA LEU A 98 -1.37 -5.31 -0.70
C LEU A 98 -1.30 -6.81 -0.47
N HIS A 99 -1.37 -7.57 -1.56
CA HIS A 99 -1.04 -8.98 -1.57
C HIS A 99 -0.17 -9.32 -2.78
N CYS A 100 0.55 -10.43 -2.66
CA CYS A 100 1.34 -11.01 -3.74
C CYS A 100 0.87 -12.44 -3.98
N ASP A 101 0.36 -12.71 -5.19
CA ASP A 101 -0.04 -14.06 -5.61
C ASP A 101 0.70 -14.43 -6.89
N GLY A 102 1.41 -15.56 -6.87
CA GLY A 102 2.27 -16.00 -7.98
C GLY A 102 3.30 -14.96 -8.44
N GLY A 103 3.78 -14.11 -7.54
CA GLY A 103 4.69 -13.00 -7.87
C GLY A 103 4.02 -11.75 -8.42
N ILE A 104 2.68 -11.70 -8.55
CA ILE A 104 1.94 -10.53 -9.02
C ILE A 104 1.53 -9.67 -7.83
N LEU A 105 1.90 -8.39 -7.84
CA LEU A 105 1.54 -7.41 -6.82
C LEU A 105 0.17 -6.80 -7.12
N ARG A 106 -0.73 -6.86 -6.14
CA ARG A 106 -2.12 -6.40 -6.21
C ARG A 106 -2.54 -5.70 -4.91
N VAL A 107 -3.65 -5.00 -4.96
CA VAL A 107 -4.30 -4.37 -3.80
C VAL A 107 -5.37 -5.26 -3.20
N ASN A 108 -5.59 -5.16 -1.89
CA ASN A 108 -6.63 -5.93 -1.19
C ASN A 108 -8.03 -5.36 -1.43
N THR A 109 -8.14 -4.03 -1.51
CA THR A 109 -9.38 -3.29 -1.79
C THR A 109 -9.13 -2.26 -2.89
N PRO A 110 -10.18 -1.75 -3.56
CA PRO A 110 -10.03 -0.63 -4.48
C PRO A 110 -9.23 0.49 -3.84
N THR A 111 -8.12 0.89 -4.47
CA THR A 111 -7.17 1.82 -3.87
C THR A 111 -6.82 2.89 -4.88
N ARG A 112 -6.88 4.15 -4.45
CA ARG A 112 -6.42 5.27 -5.26
C ARG A 112 -4.94 5.49 -5.02
N PHE A 113 -4.17 5.60 -6.09
CA PHE A 113 -2.74 5.87 -6.06
C PHE A 113 -2.41 7.22 -6.67
N TYR A 114 -1.36 7.83 -6.13
CA TYR A 114 -0.74 9.08 -6.57
C TYR A 114 0.76 8.82 -6.75
N PRO A 115 1.23 8.52 -7.98
CA PRO A 115 2.65 8.34 -8.24
C PRO A 115 3.45 9.58 -7.91
N ILE A 116 4.53 9.41 -7.15
CA ILE A 116 5.45 10.49 -6.78
C ILE A 116 6.86 10.30 -7.35
N ALA A 117 7.11 9.17 -8.01
CA ALA A 117 8.34 8.86 -8.72
C ALA A 117 8.03 8.39 -10.14
N LYS A 118 8.85 8.81 -11.11
CA LYS A 118 8.77 8.39 -12.52
C LYS A 118 9.94 7.48 -12.91
N THR A 119 10.99 7.43 -12.09
CA THR A 119 12.15 6.57 -12.29
C THR A 119 12.40 5.66 -11.10
N SER A 120 13.10 4.53 -11.30
CA SER A 120 13.48 3.63 -10.20
C SER A 120 14.30 4.36 -9.13
N SER A 121 15.21 5.26 -9.53
CA SER A 121 16.05 6.00 -8.59
C SER A 121 15.24 6.96 -7.70
N GLU A 122 14.24 7.64 -8.28
CA GLU A 122 13.33 8.49 -7.50
C GLU A 122 12.49 7.66 -6.53
N ALA A 123 11.97 6.52 -6.99
CA ALA A 123 11.12 5.65 -6.17
C ALA A 123 11.88 5.08 -4.96
N LEU A 124 13.14 4.69 -5.13
CA LEU A 124 14.00 4.23 -4.04
C LEU A 124 14.36 5.36 -3.05
N LYS A 125 14.50 6.60 -3.55
CA LYS A 125 14.90 7.75 -2.72
C LYS A 125 13.74 8.40 -1.98
N HIS A 126 12.57 8.49 -2.62
CA HIS A 126 11.46 9.30 -2.15
C HIS A 126 10.19 8.51 -1.85
N GLY A 127 10.11 7.24 -2.26
CA GLY A 127 8.89 6.44 -2.28
C GLY A 127 8.26 6.40 -3.66
N ALA A 128 7.46 5.36 -3.92
CA ALA A 128 6.85 5.14 -5.23
C ALA A 128 5.49 5.85 -5.38
N PHE A 129 4.65 5.74 -4.35
CA PHE A 129 3.27 6.26 -4.39
C PHE A 129 2.84 6.80 -3.03
N TYR A 130 1.98 7.82 -3.05
CA TYR A 130 0.96 7.93 -2.01
C TYR A 130 -0.27 7.12 -2.41
N PHE A 131 -1.02 6.61 -1.44
CA PHE A 131 -2.24 5.86 -1.71
C PHE A 131 -3.27 5.95 -0.59
N THR A 132 -4.54 5.73 -0.95
CA THR A 132 -5.64 5.66 0.00
C THR A 132 -6.59 4.52 -0.40
N PRO A 133 -6.80 3.51 0.47
CA PRO A 133 -7.83 2.50 0.28
C PRO A 133 -9.22 3.14 0.30
N MET A 134 -10.10 2.71 -0.60
CA MET A 134 -11.49 3.18 -0.74
C MET A 134 -12.49 2.17 -0.18
#